data_AF-A0A137NUD9-F1
#
_entry.id   AF-A0A137NUD9-F1
#
_cell.length_a   1.000
_cell.length_b   1.000
_cell.length_c   1.000
_cell.angle_alpha   90.00
_cell.angle_beta   90.00
_cell.angle_gamma   90.00
#
_symmetry.space_group_name_H-M   'P 1'
#
loop_
_entity.id
_entity.type
_entity.pdbx_description
1 polymer ?
#
loop_
_entity_poly.entity_id
_entity_poly.type
_entity_poly.pdbx_seq_one_letter_code
_entity_poly.pdbx_strand_id
1 'polypeptide(L)'
;MSMITDKRAKKFIEVKNENIQQSSVWDISSILLNIFAYTGRKDLIKLSTVCRKWYNLANPIIHKSIKLTRRRYNINAIHANTRKEAALTDAEVAKCIYHNAKHAHLVKKFKYYYVLEPRRAIEVFETFRFICNLTIERCNVSQYQFLRMISPLTQLQELTLSEFGIKMVIKERAYNEAAVQLPLCLKILRLENIILADNQKLFIQTINSHRNLIEFSTCSTASNEFLEPFYRHYPSLLSFEFNNLRLQTSQSLFTVLENNPQLISLKLSLGDWRSELVNHINSCMINLEELKLCEIICNDMNFFAKFTQPTKIKKLNLEWVGFKLLYQFAT
;
A
#
# COMPACT_ATOMS: atom_id res chain seq x y z
N MET A 1 -38.54 16.68 -57.79
CA MET A 1 -39.81 16.43 -57.07
C MET A 1 -39.70 15.11 -56.31
N SER A 2 -40.42 15.00 -55.19
CA SER A 2 -40.45 13.90 -54.21
C SER A 2 -39.38 13.95 -53.11
N MET A 3 -39.66 14.80 -52.10
CA MET A 3 -39.22 14.64 -50.72
C MET A 3 -39.91 13.41 -50.09
N ILE A 4 -39.15 12.55 -49.42
CA ILE A 4 -39.69 11.59 -48.44
C ILE A 4 -38.95 11.81 -47.12
N THR A 5 -39.63 12.46 -46.20
CA THR A 5 -39.23 12.65 -44.81
C THR A 5 -39.66 11.45 -43.97
N ASP A 6 -38.69 10.73 -43.39
CA ASP A 6 -38.95 9.67 -42.41
C ASP A 6 -39.00 10.26 -40.99
N LYS A 7 -40.21 10.31 -40.41
CA LYS A 7 -40.49 10.80 -39.04
C LYS A 7 -40.40 9.63 -38.07
N ARG A 8 -39.27 9.49 -37.36
CA ARG A 8 -39.20 8.65 -36.15
C ARG A 8 -39.70 9.42 -34.92
N ALA A 9 -40.84 8.99 -34.39
CA ALA A 9 -41.43 9.47 -33.15
C ALA A 9 -40.54 9.14 -31.94
N LYS A 10 -40.07 10.17 -31.23
CA LYS A 10 -39.46 10.04 -29.90
C LYS A 10 -40.55 9.74 -28.87
N LYS A 11 -40.55 8.51 -28.34
CA LYS A 11 -41.32 8.16 -27.14
C LYS A 11 -40.61 8.77 -25.93
N PHE A 12 -41.13 9.88 -25.41
CA PHE A 12 -40.75 10.40 -24.10
C PHE A 12 -41.24 9.43 -23.02
N ILE A 13 -40.31 8.84 -22.27
CA ILE A 13 -40.60 8.12 -21.04
C ILE A 13 -40.67 9.18 -19.95
N GLU A 14 -41.88 9.54 -19.53
CA GLU A 14 -42.11 10.28 -18.30
C GLU A 14 -41.60 9.46 -17.12
N VAL A 15 -40.44 9.86 -16.57
CA VAL A 15 -40.01 9.44 -15.24
C VAL A 15 -40.87 10.22 -14.26
N LYS A 16 -41.91 9.57 -13.73
CA LYS A 16 -42.65 10.07 -12.57
C LYS A 16 -41.68 10.17 -11.39
N ASN A 17 -41.22 11.38 -11.12
CA ASN A 17 -40.54 11.73 -9.87
C ASN A 17 -41.58 11.75 -8.75
N GLU A 18 -41.83 10.60 -8.15
CA GLU A 18 -42.41 10.54 -6.81
C GLU A 18 -41.33 11.02 -5.82
N ASN A 19 -41.32 12.34 -5.57
CA ASN A 19 -40.60 12.94 -4.47
C ASN A 19 -41.23 12.48 -3.15
N ILE A 20 -40.86 11.28 -2.71
CA ILE A 20 -41.10 10.85 -1.34
C ILE A 20 -40.16 11.70 -0.48
N GLN A 21 -40.70 12.71 0.19
CA GLN A 21 -40.06 13.38 1.32
C GLN A 21 -39.76 12.32 2.40
N GLN A 22 -38.60 11.68 2.31
CA GLN A 22 -38.08 10.88 3.41
C GLN A 22 -37.63 11.85 4.50
N SER A 23 -38.36 11.88 5.61
CA SER A 23 -37.96 12.66 6.78
C SER A 23 -36.57 12.18 7.24
N SER A 24 -35.62 13.11 7.33
CA SER A 24 -34.25 12.87 7.80
C SER A 24 -34.18 12.25 9.20
N VAL A 25 -35.26 12.34 9.98
CA VAL A 25 -35.40 11.80 11.35
C VAL A 25 -35.35 10.26 11.39
N TRP A 26 -35.67 9.57 10.30
CA TRP A 26 -35.68 8.10 10.23
C TRP A 26 -34.53 7.51 9.41
N ASP A 27 -33.48 8.29 9.10
CA ASP A 27 -32.32 7.74 8.41
C ASP A 27 -31.41 6.91 9.34
N ILE A 28 -31.90 5.73 9.70
CA ILE A 28 -31.15 4.72 10.46
C ILE A 28 -29.99 4.10 9.67
N SER A 29 -29.69 4.58 8.46
CA SER A 29 -28.64 3.99 7.60
C SER A 29 -27.27 4.05 8.25
N SER A 30 -26.93 5.14 8.94
CA SER A 30 -25.67 5.28 9.68
C SER A 30 -25.56 4.25 10.80
N ILE A 31 -26.63 4.06 11.57
CA ILE A 31 -26.72 3.07 12.65
C ILE A 31 -26.57 1.65 12.09
N LEU A 32 -27.29 1.33 11.00
CA LEU A 32 -27.21 0.02 10.35
C LEU A 32 -25.82 -0.24 9.76
N LEU A 33 -25.17 0.74 9.14
CA LEU A 33 -23.81 0.61 8.64
C LEU A 33 -22.82 0.29 9.76
N ASN A 34 -22.97 0.95 10.91
CA ASN A 34 -22.16 0.65 12.09
C ASN A 34 -22.38 -0.79 12.56
N ILE A 35 -23.64 -1.24 12.68
CA ILE A 35 -23.96 -2.63 13.05
C ILE A 35 -23.37 -3.62 12.04
N PHE A 36 -23.56 -3.37 10.75
CA PHE A 36 -23.07 -4.24 9.67
C PHE A 36 -21.54 -4.30 9.63
N ALA A 37 -20.83 -3.23 10.00
CA ALA A 37 -19.37 -3.22 10.04
C ALA A 37 -18.78 -4.25 11.01
N TYR A 38 -19.51 -4.59 12.08
CA TYR A 38 -19.11 -5.63 13.05
C TYR A 38 -19.70 -7.01 12.75
N THR A 39 -20.52 -7.14 11.70
CA THR A 39 -21.20 -8.39 11.36
C THR A 39 -20.34 -9.26 10.44
N GLY A 40 -20.33 -10.56 10.67
CA GLY A 40 -19.60 -11.52 9.84
C GLY A 40 -20.12 -11.58 8.40
N ARG A 41 -19.23 -11.87 7.43
CA ARG A 41 -19.59 -11.91 5.98
C ARG A 41 -20.77 -12.84 5.67
N LYS A 42 -20.86 -14.00 6.33
CA LYS A 42 -21.96 -14.96 6.11
C LYS A 42 -23.30 -14.36 6.51
N ASP A 43 -23.34 -13.65 7.64
CA ASP A 43 -24.56 -13.04 8.14
C ASP A 43 -24.90 -11.79 7.33
N LEU A 44 -23.91 -10.99 6.91
CA LEU A 44 -24.12 -9.88 5.97
C LEU A 44 -24.77 -10.33 4.66
N ILE A 45 -24.39 -11.49 4.12
CA ILE A 45 -25.03 -12.05 2.92
C ILE A 45 -26.50 -12.41 3.19
N LYS A 46 -26.84 -12.88 4.39
CA LYS A 46 -28.26 -13.12 4.76
C LYS A 46 -29.00 -11.81 4.99
N LEU A 47 -28.39 -10.84 5.64
CA LEU A 47 -28.97 -9.53 5.90
C LEU A 47 -29.22 -8.77 4.58
N SER A 48 -28.37 -8.95 3.57
CA SER A 48 -28.56 -8.32 2.26
C SER A 48 -29.77 -8.85 1.49
N THR A 49 -30.36 -9.99 1.90
CA THR A 49 -31.60 -10.51 1.29
C THR A 49 -32.86 -10.00 1.96
N VAL A 50 -32.77 -9.29 3.10
CA VAL A 50 -33.95 -8.84 3.87
C VAL A 50 -34.76 -7.79 3.10
N CYS A 51 -34.10 -6.72 2.63
CA CYS A 51 -34.76 -5.69 1.83
C CYS A 51 -33.74 -4.91 0.98
N ARG A 52 -34.22 -4.12 0.00
CA ARG A 52 -33.37 -3.33 -0.90
C ARG A 52 -32.46 -2.32 -0.16
N LYS A 53 -32.95 -1.72 0.92
CA LYS A 53 -32.14 -0.79 1.75
C LYS A 53 -30.95 -1.54 2.37
N TRP A 54 -31.20 -2.70 2.98
CA TRP A 54 -30.16 -3.50 3.61
C TRP A 54 -29.18 -4.06 2.58
N TYR A 55 -29.66 -4.48 1.41
CA TYR A 55 -28.82 -4.86 0.28
C TYR A 55 -27.81 -3.76 -0.10
N ASN A 56 -28.29 -2.53 -0.27
CA ASN A 56 -27.45 -1.38 -0.64
C ASN A 56 -26.43 -1.02 0.45
N LEU A 57 -26.77 -1.19 1.73
CA LEU A 57 -25.87 -0.90 2.85
C LEU A 57 -24.85 -2.04 3.09
N ALA A 58 -25.26 -3.30 2.95
CA ALA A 58 -24.43 -4.46 3.23
C ALA A 58 -23.42 -4.75 2.10
N ASN A 59 -23.80 -4.57 0.83
CA ASN A 59 -22.95 -4.94 -0.30
C ASN A 59 -21.58 -4.24 -0.34
N PRO A 60 -21.47 -2.92 -0.09
CA PRO A 60 -20.17 -2.27 0.01
C PRO A 60 -19.27 -2.90 1.07
N ILE A 61 -19.86 -3.43 2.16
CA ILE A 61 -19.13 -4.11 3.24
C ILE A 61 -18.72 -5.53 2.79
N ILE A 62 -19.66 -6.29 2.22
CA ILE A 62 -19.44 -7.68 1.73
C ILE A 62 -18.32 -7.72 0.68
N HIS A 63 -18.33 -6.76 -0.26
CA HIS A 63 -17.42 -6.71 -1.40
C HIS A 63 -16.23 -5.77 -1.19
N LYS A 64 -16.08 -5.17 0.00
CA LYS A 64 -14.96 -4.26 0.33
C LYS A 64 -13.59 -4.88 0.04
N SER A 65 -13.48 -6.19 0.25
CA SER A 65 -12.30 -6.97 -0.09
C SER A 65 -12.66 -8.20 -0.90
N ILE A 66 -11.71 -8.63 -1.72
CA ILE A 66 -11.84 -9.81 -2.57
C ILE A 66 -10.74 -10.83 -2.27
N LYS A 67 -11.12 -12.11 -2.34
CA LYS A 67 -10.21 -13.25 -2.35
C LYS A 67 -10.37 -13.94 -3.70
N LEU A 68 -9.27 -14.18 -4.40
CA LEU A 68 -9.33 -14.74 -5.75
C LEU A 68 -9.63 -16.25 -5.76
N THR A 69 -9.24 -16.95 -4.70
CA THR A 69 -9.45 -18.41 -4.56
C THR A 69 -10.29 -18.73 -3.32
N ARG A 70 -11.06 -19.83 -3.39
CA ARG A 70 -11.96 -20.31 -2.32
C ARG A 70 -11.21 -21.07 -1.22
N ARG A 71 -10.08 -21.70 -1.54
CA ARG A 71 -9.22 -22.44 -0.60
C ARG A 71 -7.79 -21.90 -0.64
N ARG A 72 -7.13 -21.88 0.53
CA ARG A 72 -5.68 -21.96 0.58
C ARG A 72 -5.35 -23.38 0.13
N TYR A 73 -4.95 -23.59 -1.12
CA TYR A 73 -4.17 -24.77 -1.41
C TYR A 73 -2.96 -24.68 -0.46
N ASN A 74 -2.83 -25.62 0.47
CA ASN A 74 -1.65 -25.68 1.30
C ASN A 74 -0.50 -25.98 0.33
N ILE A 75 0.26 -24.94 -0.04
CA ILE A 75 1.37 -24.96 -1.02
C ILE A 75 2.48 -25.95 -0.59
N ASN A 76 2.37 -26.55 0.59
CA ASN A 76 3.36 -27.46 1.17
C ASN A 76 3.18 -28.94 0.79
N ALA A 77 2.27 -29.31 -0.13
CA ALA A 77 2.20 -30.68 -0.66
C ALA A 77 3.19 -30.89 -1.82
N ILE A 78 4.48 -30.93 -1.45
CA ILE A 78 5.57 -31.74 -2.03
C ILE A 78 5.38 -32.18 -3.50
N HIS A 79 5.94 -31.37 -4.41
CA HIS A 79 6.62 -31.74 -5.65
C HIS A 79 5.94 -32.58 -6.76
N ALA A 80 4.66 -33.00 -6.67
CA ALA A 80 4.12 -33.89 -7.70
C ALA A 80 3.34 -33.23 -8.87
N ASN A 81 2.85 -31.98 -8.79
CA ASN A 81 2.05 -31.41 -9.90
C ASN A 81 1.90 -29.87 -9.95
N THR A 82 2.94 -29.10 -9.64
CA THR A 82 2.92 -27.61 -9.59
C THR A 82 2.30 -26.93 -10.83
N ARG A 83 2.49 -27.50 -12.03
CA ARG A 83 1.88 -26.97 -13.27
C ARG A 83 0.36 -27.11 -13.30
N LYS A 84 -0.20 -28.22 -12.81
CA LYS A 84 -1.67 -28.41 -12.76
C LYS A 84 -2.30 -27.46 -11.75
N GLU A 85 -1.62 -27.20 -10.63
CA GLU A 85 -2.09 -26.27 -9.60
C GLU A 85 -2.13 -24.82 -10.07
N ALA A 86 -1.11 -24.38 -10.82
CA ALA A 86 -1.08 -23.04 -11.40
C ALA A 86 -2.25 -22.83 -12.38
N ALA A 87 -2.49 -23.80 -13.27
CA ALA A 87 -3.60 -23.75 -14.23
C ALA A 87 -4.99 -23.76 -13.54
N LEU A 88 -5.16 -24.58 -12.49
CA LEU A 88 -6.39 -24.59 -11.69
C LEU A 88 -6.61 -23.27 -10.96
N THR A 89 -5.55 -22.70 -10.39
CA THR A 89 -5.59 -21.38 -9.75
C THR A 89 -5.98 -20.32 -10.77
N ASP A 90 -5.38 -20.32 -11.96
CA ASP A 90 -5.70 -19.37 -13.03
C ASP A 90 -7.18 -19.45 -13.45
N ALA A 91 -7.69 -20.66 -13.68
CA ALA A 91 -9.09 -20.88 -14.03
C ALA A 91 -10.05 -20.45 -12.90
N GLU A 92 -9.69 -20.67 -11.64
CA GLU A 92 -10.48 -20.19 -10.50
C GLU A 92 -10.48 -18.66 -10.42
N VAL A 93 -9.33 -18.02 -10.63
CA VAL A 93 -9.23 -16.56 -10.69
C VAL A 93 -10.05 -16.00 -11.84
N ALA A 94 -10.01 -16.62 -13.02
CA ALA A 94 -10.85 -16.26 -14.17
C ALA A 94 -12.33 -16.22 -13.81
N LYS A 95 -12.80 -17.29 -13.15
CA LYS A 95 -14.17 -17.42 -12.68
C LYS A 95 -14.51 -16.38 -11.60
N CYS A 96 -13.55 -16.06 -10.73
CA CYS A 96 -13.69 -15.02 -9.72
C CYS A 96 -13.87 -13.63 -10.36
N ILE A 97 -13.03 -13.28 -11.34
CA ILE A 97 -13.13 -12.06 -12.14
C ILE A 97 -14.51 -11.98 -12.77
N TYR A 98 -14.91 -13.01 -13.53
CA TYR A 98 -16.19 -13.05 -14.23
C TYR A 98 -17.40 -12.79 -13.29
N HIS A 99 -17.45 -13.46 -12.14
CA HIS A 99 -18.58 -13.32 -11.21
C HIS A 99 -18.56 -12.02 -10.39
N ASN A 100 -17.40 -11.44 -10.12
CA ASN A 100 -17.25 -10.27 -9.25
C ASN A 100 -17.03 -8.95 -10.00
N ALA A 101 -16.84 -8.96 -11.32
CA ALA A 101 -16.62 -7.76 -12.12
C ALA A 101 -17.70 -6.68 -11.89
N LYS A 102 -18.98 -7.08 -11.78
CA LYS A 102 -20.09 -6.15 -11.47
C LYS A 102 -19.95 -5.43 -10.12
N HIS A 103 -19.21 -6.01 -9.17
CA HIS A 103 -18.94 -5.45 -7.84
C HIS A 103 -17.55 -4.83 -7.74
N ALA A 104 -16.79 -4.73 -8.84
CA ALA A 104 -15.41 -4.27 -8.80
C ALA A 104 -15.25 -2.87 -8.20
N HIS A 105 -16.21 -1.98 -8.42
CA HIS A 105 -16.23 -0.63 -7.85
C HIS A 105 -16.32 -0.59 -6.31
N LEU A 106 -16.79 -1.67 -5.69
CA LEU A 106 -16.88 -1.82 -4.24
C LEU A 106 -15.58 -2.40 -3.62
N VAL A 107 -14.70 -2.98 -4.43
CA VAL A 107 -13.44 -3.57 -3.95
C VAL A 107 -12.44 -2.45 -3.65
N LYS A 108 -12.22 -2.19 -2.36
CA LYS A 108 -11.32 -1.14 -1.86
C LYS A 108 -10.03 -1.67 -1.24
N LYS A 109 -10.04 -2.90 -0.74
CA LYS A 109 -8.90 -3.54 -0.10
C LYS A 109 -8.55 -4.84 -0.80
N PHE A 110 -7.29 -5.02 -1.16
CA PHE A 110 -6.84 -6.24 -1.81
C PHE A 110 -5.46 -6.66 -1.33
N LYS A 111 -5.30 -7.95 -1.04
CA LYS A 111 -4.03 -8.57 -0.67
C LYS A 111 -3.69 -9.63 -1.71
N TYR A 112 -2.65 -9.37 -2.49
CA TYR A 112 -2.18 -10.20 -3.58
C TYR A 112 -0.96 -11.01 -3.14
N TYR A 113 -1.06 -12.33 -3.16
CA TYR A 113 0.02 -13.27 -2.84
C TYR A 113 0.02 -14.48 -3.78
N TYR A 114 -0.54 -14.29 -4.98
CA TYR A 114 -0.82 -15.36 -5.92
C TYR A 114 0.29 -15.45 -6.98
N VAL A 115 0.69 -16.68 -7.30
CA VAL A 115 1.53 -16.96 -8.46
C VAL A 115 0.60 -17.21 -9.66
N LEU A 116 0.29 -16.14 -10.39
CA LEU A 116 -0.55 -16.18 -11.59
C LEU A 116 0.28 -15.98 -12.85
N GLU A 117 -0.26 -16.42 -13.99
CA GLU A 117 0.28 -16.02 -15.28
C GLU A 117 0.23 -14.48 -15.41
N PRO A 118 1.23 -13.83 -16.03
CA PRO A 118 1.30 -12.37 -16.09
C PRO A 118 0.03 -11.72 -16.65
N ARG A 119 -0.56 -12.30 -17.70
CA ARG A 119 -1.79 -11.78 -18.29
C ARG A 119 -2.97 -11.82 -17.32
N ARG A 120 -3.12 -12.91 -16.56
CA ARG A 120 -4.18 -13.03 -15.57
C ARG A 120 -3.99 -12.05 -14.43
N ALA A 121 -2.76 -11.92 -13.94
CA ALA A 121 -2.45 -10.92 -12.91
C ALA A 121 -2.88 -9.53 -13.38
N ILE A 122 -2.51 -9.13 -14.60
CA ILE A 122 -2.91 -7.83 -15.18
C ILE A 122 -4.44 -7.70 -15.24
N GLU A 123 -5.17 -8.72 -15.72
CA GLU A 123 -6.64 -8.72 -15.78
C GLU A 123 -7.31 -8.51 -14.42
N VAL A 124 -6.74 -9.07 -13.34
CA VAL A 124 -7.22 -8.83 -11.96
C VAL A 124 -7.16 -7.34 -11.63
N PHE A 125 -6.02 -6.69 -11.89
CA PHE A 125 -5.82 -5.28 -11.54
C PHE A 125 -6.61 -4.32 -12.45
N GLU A 126 -6.79 -4.67 -13.73
CA GLU A 126 -7.68 -3.95 -14.65
C GLU A 126 -9.15 -4.04 -14.21
N THR A 127 -9.59 -5.23 -13.79
CA THR A 127 -10.96 -5.45 -13.30
C THR A 127 -11.20 -4.71 -11.99
N PHE A 128 -10.34 -4.93 -10.99
CA PHE A 128 -10.48 -4.38 -9.64
C PHE A 128 -9.72 -3.06 -9.47
N ARG A 129 -9.76 -2.19 -10.49
CA ARG A 129 -9.01 -0.92 -10.54
C ARG A 129 -9.35 0.11 -9.44
N PHE A 130 -10.42 -0.12 -8.67
CA PHE A 130 -10.91 0.78 -7.63
C PHE A 130 -10.29 0.53 -6.24
N ILE A 131 -9.26 -0.32 -6.17
CA ILE A 131 -8.50 -0.62 -4.95
C ILE A 131 -7.85 0.66 -4.42
N CYS A 132 -8.05 0.92 -3.12
CA CYS A 132 -7.42 2.00 -2.38
C CYS A 132 -6.29 1.49 -1.48
N ASN A 133 -6.39 0.27 -0.96
CA ASN A 133 -5.37 -0.31 -0.09
C ASN A 133 -4.90 -1.64 -0.71
N LEU A 134 -3.68 -1.64 -1.23
CA LEU A 134 -3.07 -2.80 -1.86
C LEU A 134 -1.90 -3.30 -1.04
N THR A 135 -1.90 -4.60 -0.80
CA THR A 135 -0.76 -5.32 -0.22
C THR A 135 -0.33 -6.41 -1.18
N ILE A 136 0.89 -6.37 -1.69
CA ILE A 136 1.48 -7.42 -2.53
C ILE A 136 2.55 -8.13 -1.70
N GLU A 137 2.39 -9.43 -1.50
CA GLU A 137 3.28 -10.21 -0.64
C GLU A 137 3.82 -11.44 -1.36
N ARG A 138 5.09 -11.79 -1.09
CA ARG A 138 5.69 -13.07 -1.53
C ARG A 138 5.57 -13.32 -3.03
N CYS A 139 5.68 -12.26 -3.81
CA CYS A 139 5.53 -12.31 -5.26
C CYS A 139 6.86 -11.98 -5.91
N ASN A 140 7.19 -12.70 -6.97
CA ASN A 140 8.37 -12.42 -7.77
C ASN A 140 7.95 -12.28 -9.24
N VAL A 141 7.87 -11.03 -9.72
CA VAL A 141 7.28 -10.66 -11.03
C VAL A 141 8.30 -9.93 -11.89
N SER A 142 8.05 -9.78 -13.20
CA SER A 142 8.89 -8.88 -13.99
C SER A 142 8.54 -7.42 -13.70
N GLN A 143 9.48 -6.51 -13.94
CA GLN A 143 9.22 -5.07 -13.83
C GLN A 143 8.00 -4.67 -14.67
N TYR A 144 7.90 -5.15 -15.90
CA TYR A 144 6.76 -4.89 -16.78
C TYR A 144 5.43 -5.34 -16.16
N GLN A 145 5.39 -6.57 -15.63
CA GLN A 145 4.18 -7.08 -15.01
C GLN A 145 3.75 -6.20 -13.84
N PHE A 146 4.70 -5.77 -12.99
CA PHE A 146 4.41 -4.83 -11.91
C PHE A 146 3.83 -3.50 -12.43
N LEU A 147 4.46 -2.87 -13.43
CA LEU A 147 3.98 -1.61 -14.01
C LEU A 147 2.54 -1.73 -14.54
N ARG A 148 2.23 -2.85 -15.22
CA ARG A 148 0.88 -3.13 -15.75
C ARG A 148 -0.14 -3.45 -14.67
N MET A 149 0.28 -4.03 -13.54
CA MET A 149 -0.59 -4.25 -12.38
C MET A 149 -0.93 -2.93 -11.67
N ILE A 150 0.02 -2.00 -11.57
CA ILE A 150 -0.16 -0.75 -10.83
C ILE A 150 -0.85 0.34 -11.66
N SER A 151 -0.58 0.40 -12.97
CA SER A 151 -1.10 1.45 -13.86
C SER A 151 -2.62 1.69 -13.79
N PRO A 152 -3.49 0.66 -13.68
CA PRO A 152 -4.93 0.88 -13.58
C PRO A 152 -5.41 1.49 -12.26
N LEU A 153 -4.60 1.46 -11.20
CA LEU A 153 -5.00 1.74 -9.82
C LEU A 153 -5.02 3.24 -9.50
N THR A 154 -5.82 4.02 -10.21
CA THR A 154 -5.84 5.49 -10.08
C THR A 154 -6.36 6.01 -8.73
N GLN A 155 -6.93 5.15 -7.88
CA GLN A 155 -7.46 5.49 -6.55
C GLN A 155 -6.61 4.93 -5.39
N LEU A 156 -5.40 4.43 -5.67
CA LEU A 156 -4.55 3.81 -4.66
C LEU A 156 -4.06 4.83 -3.62
N GLN A 157 -4.40 4.60 -2.35
CA GLN A 157 -4.02 5.43 -1.20
C GLN A 157 -2.94 4.78 -0.35
N GLU A 158 -2.92 3.45 -0.28
CA GLU A 158 -1.94 2.69 0.51
C GLU A 158 -1.36 1.56 -0.34
N LEU A 159 -0.03 1.50 -0.43
CA LEU A 159 0.70 0.43 -1.09
C LEU A 159 1.67 -0.22 -0.11
N THR A 160 1.58 -1.53 0.05
CA THR A 160 2.54 -2.34 0.80
C THR A 160 3.11 -3.41 -0.11
N LEU A 161 4.42 -3.45 -0.26
CA LEU A 161 5.16 -4.51 -0.94
C LEU A 161 5.98 -5.25 0.10
N SER A 162 5.74 -6.55 0.31
CA SER A 162 6.45 -7.34 1.33
C SER A 162 6.96 -8.66 0.77
N GLU A 163 8.22 -9.00 1.05
CA GLU A 163 8.90 -10.16 0.45
C GLU A 163 8.73 -10.15 -1.09
N PHE A 164 8.87 -8.97 -1.69
CA PHE A 164 8.55 -8.72 -3.10
C PHE A 164 9.81 -8.67 -3.95
N GLY A 165 9.87 -9.52 -4.98
CA GLY A 165 10.97 -9.59 -5.92
C GLY A 165 10.59 -9.06 -7.30
N ILE A 166 11.54 -8.40 -7.95
CA ILE A 166 11.48 -8.16 -9.39
C ILE A 166 12.53 -9.06 -10.06
N LYS A 167 12.12 -9.84 -11.06
CA LYS A 167 12.99 -10.77 -11.81
C LYS A 167 13.76 -10.06 -12.92
N MET A 168 14.94 -10.60 -13.23
CA MET A 168 15.68 -10.33 -14.46
C MET A 168 14.79 -10.55 -15.69
N VAL A 169 14.80 -9.58 -16.61
CA VAL A 169 14.17 -9.74 -17.92
C VAL A 169 15.23 -10.32 -18.87
N ILE A 170 15.17 -11.61 -19.15
CA ILE A 170 16.17 -12.35 -19.97
C ILE A 170 16.15 -11.92 -21.45
N LYS A 171 15.12 -11.19 -21.91
CA LYS A 171 15.02 -10.72 -23.29
C LYS A 171 14.86 -9.20 -23.34
N GLU A 172 15.96 -8.52 -23.65
CA GLU A 172 16.01 -7.12 -24.07
C GLU A 172 15.22 -6.92 -25.36
N ARG A 173 13.89 -6.86 -25.28
CA ARG A 173 13.20 -6.00 -26.26
C ARG A 173 13.41 -4.59 -25.74
N ALA A 174 13.97 -3.72 -26.56
CA ALA A 174 14.07 -2.30 -26.27
C ALA A 174 12.65 -1.75 -26.08
N TYR A 175 12.23 -1.63 -24.82
CA TYR A 175 10.90 -1.17 -24.47
C TYR A 175 10.95 0.34 -24.24
N ASN A 176 10.35 1.09 -25.16
CA ASN A 176 10.15 2.54 -25.07
C ASN A 176 8.90 2.90 -24.25
N GLU A 177 8.56 2.13 -23.21
CA GLU A 177 7.43 2.49 -22.35
C GLU A 177 7.87 3.56 -21.35
N ALA A 178 7.15 4.68 -21.34
CA ALA A 178 7.33 5.73 -20.34
C ALA A 178 7.12 5.17 -18.94
N ALA A 179 7.89 5.67 -17.96
CA ALA A 179 7.74 5.27 -16.57
C ALA A 179 6.29 5.48 -16.12
N VAL A 180 5.67 4.40 -15.62
CA VAL A 180 4.35 4.48 -14.97
C VAL A 180 4.55 5.24 -13.67
N GLN A 181 3.75 6.27 -13.44
CA GLN A 181 3.79 7.00 -12.17
C GLN A 181 2.81 6.36 -11.18
N LEU A 182 3.21 6.32 -9.92
CA LEU A 182 2.28 6.04 -8.83
C LEU A 182 1.21 7.13 -8.77
N PRO A 183 -0.03 6.79 -8.42
CA PRO A 183 -1.13 7.74 -8.43
C PRO A 183 -0.94 8.81 -7.35
N LEU A 184 -1.37 10.04 -7.65
CA LEU A 184 -1.20 11.21 -6.78
C LEU A 184 -1.96 11.11 -5.45
N CYS A 185 -2.94 10.21 -5.35
CA CYS A 185 -3.68 9.93 -4.12
C CYS A 185 -2.94 9.02 -3.14
N LEU A 186 -1.77 8.46 -3.51
CA LEU A 186 -0.99 7.60 -2.63
C LEU A 186 -0.50 8.39 -1.41
N LYS A 187 -0.86 7.92 -0.22
CA LYS A 187 -0.53 8.51 1.08
C LYS A 187 0.41 7.66 1.91
N ILE A 188 0.35 6.34 1.75
CA ILE A 188 1.16 5.40 2.54
C ILE A 188 1.90 4.47 1.59
N LEU A 189 3.21 4.38 1.75
CA LEU A 189 4.06 3.43 1.05
C LEU A 189 4.89 2.64 2.05
N ARG A 190 4.78 1.31 1.99
CA ARG A 190 5.56 0.37 2.82
C ARG A 190 6.31 -0.61 1.92
N LEU A 191 7.62 -0.71 2.11
CA LEU A 191 8.52 -1.57 1.36
C LEU A 191 9.25 -2.50 2.33
N GLU A 192 9.01 -3.80 2.24
CA GLU A 192 9.57 -4.79 3.16
C GLU A 192 10.26 -5.90 2.37
N ASN A 193 11.54 -6.15 2.65
CA ASN A 193 12.32 -7.22 2.04
C ASN A 193 12.21 -7.21 0.50
N ILE A 194 12.50 -6.07 -0.11
CA ILE A 194 12.45 -5.91 -1.57
C ILE A 194 13.71 -6.52 -2.18
N ILE A 195 13.53 -7.43 -3.15
CA ILE A 195 14.63 -8.11 -3.84
C ILE A 195 14.69 -7.60 -5.27
N LEU A 196 15.76 -6.87 -5.59
CA LEU A 196 16.04 -6.37 -6.92
C LEU A 196 17.16 -7.22 -7.55
N ALA A 197 16.92 -7.76 -8.74
CA ALA A 197 17.89 -8.42 -9.60
C ALA A 197 18.16 -7.57 -10.87
N ASP A 198 19.43 -7.25 -11.15
CA ASP A 198 19.89 -6.46 -12.29
C ASP A 198 19.40 -4.99 -12.32
N ASN A 199 19.38 -4.39 -13.51
CA ASN A 199 19.07 -2.98 -13.77
C ASN A 199 17.56 -2.69 -13.74
N GLN A 200 17.01 -2.50 -12.54
CA GLN A 200 15.57 -2.30 -12.31
C GLN A 200 15.16 -0.82 -12.24
N LYS A 201 15.75 0.00 -13.10
CA LYS A 201 15.55 1.45 -13.11
C LYS A 201 14.08 1.87 -13.21
N LEU A 202 13.26 1.23 -14.05
CA LEU A 202 11.86 1.67 -14.15
C LEU A 202 11.05 1.31 -12.91
N PHE A 203 11.35 0.19 -12.24
CA PHE A 203 10.70 -0.14 -10.97
C PHE A 203 11.02 0.93 -9.92
N ILE A 204 12.30 1.23 -9.72
CA ILE A 204 12.75 2.25 -8.76
C ILE A 204 12.16 3.63 -9.11
N GLN A 205 12.23 4.04 -10.38
CA GLN A 205 11.63 5.30 -10.85
C GLN A 205 10.12 5.36 -10.60
N THR A 206 9.42 4.25 -10.81
CA THR A 206 7.98 4.16 -10.53
C THR A 206 7.71 4.30 -9.05
N ILE A 207 8.44 3.58 -8.20
CA ILE A 207 8.31 3.69 -6.74
C ILE A 207 8.62 5.11 -6.26
N ASN A 208 9.68 5.74 -6.79
CA ASN A 208 10.10 7.09 -6.43
C ASN A 208 9.24 8.21 -7.04
N SER A 209 8.29 7.89 -7.93
CA SER A 209 7.47 8.91 -8.61
C SER A 209 6.43 9.60 -7.72
N HIS A 210 6.24 9.10 -6.49
CA HIS A 210 5.28 9.64 -5.53
C HIS A 210 5.61 11.09 -5.11
N ARG A 211 4.58 11.88 -4.78
CA ARG A 211 4.75 13.29 -4.38
C ARG A 211 3.96 13.75 -3.15
N ASN A 212 3.06 12.91 -2.62
CA ASN A 212 2.11 13.28 -1.57
C ASN A 212 2.02 12.27 -0.42
N LEU A 213 3.07 11.49 -0.18
CA LEU A 213 3.13 10.56 0.96
C LEU A 213 3.05 11.30 2.29
N ILE A 214 2.27 10.71 3.19
CA ILE A 214 2.15 11.08 4.60
C ILE A 214 3.01 10.14 5.45
N GLU A 215 3.04 8.86 5.07
CA GLU A 215 3.82 7.84 5.74
C GLU A 215 4.66 7.05 4.72
N PHE A 216 5.94 6.92 5.04
CA PHE A 216 6.87 6.05 4.33
C PHE A 216 7.52 5.09 5.31
N SER A 217 7.58 3.82 4.94
CA SER A 217 8.27 2.79 5.71
C SER A 217 9.08 1.91 4.78
N THR A 218 10.35 1.67 5.11
CA THR A 218 11.17 0.67 4.43
C THR A 218 11.92 -0.20 5.41
N CYS A 219 11.81 -1.51 5.23
CA CYS A 219 12.57 -2.54 5.93
C CYS A 219 13.18 -3.45 4.89
N SER A 220 14.16 -2.92 4.17
CA SER A 220 14.78 -3.64 3.06
C SER A 220 16.29 -3.65 3.22
N THR A 221 16.90 -4.78 2.89
CA THR A 221 18.35 -4.87 2.67
C THR A 221 18.77 -4.19 1.36
N ALA A 222 17.81 -3.84 0.50
CA ALA A 222 18.06 -3.14 -0.75
C ALA A 222 18.50 -1.69 -0.51
N SER A 223 19.20 -1.19 -1.53
CA SER A 223 19.80 0.14 -1.67
C SER A 223 18.97 1.30 -1.11
N ASN A 224 19.68 2.37 -0.70
CA ASN A 224 19.10 3.67 -0.34
C ASN A 224 18.42 4.39 -1.53
N GLU A 225 18.21 3.71 -2.66
CA GLU A 225 17.62 4.26 -3.88
C GLU A 225 16.17 4.72 -3.65
N PHE A 226 15.43 4.06 -2.75
CA PHE A 226 14.06 4.48 -2.40
C PHE A 226 14.00 5.73 -1.52
N LEU A 227 15.14 6.26 -1.06
CA LEU A 227 15.19 7.49 -0.28
C LEU A 227 15.29 8.75 -1.13
N GLU A 228 15.59 8.60 -2.43
CA GLU A 228 15.83 9.72 -3.35
C GLU A 228 14.75 10.82 -3.29
N PRO A 229 13.43 10.51 -3.26
CA PRO A 229 12.41 11.54 -3.20
C PRO A 229 12.49 12.43 -1.95
N PHE A 230 13.07 11.91 -0.87
CA PHE A 230 13.16 12.58 0.43
C PHE A 230 14.46 13.36 0.60
N TYR A 231 15.38 13.33 -0.38
CA TYR A 231 16.55 14.21 -0.40
C TYR A 231 16.21 15.67 -0.75
N ARG A 232 14.93 15.96 -0.95
CA ARG A 232 14.38 17.29 -1.13
C ARG A 232 13.22 17.47 -0.16
N HIS A 233 12.84 18.71 0.07
CA HIS A 233 11.73 19.02 0.95
C HIS A 233 10.44 18.30 0.53
N TYR A 234 9.88 17.48 1.42
CA TYR A 234 8.67 16.69 1.18
C TYR A 234 7.57 17.06 2.20
N PRO A 235 6.87 18.20 2.04
CA PRO A 235 6.06 18.81 3.09
C PRO A 235 4.96 17.93 3.68
N SER A 236 4.43 16.96 2.92
CA SER A 236 3.34 16.11 3.40
C SER A 236 3.82 14.95 4.27
N LEU A 237 5.12 14.64 4.29
CA LEU A 237 5.66 13.49 5.00
C LEU A 237 5.70 13.77 6.51
N LEU A 238 4.91 13.01 7.28
CA LEU A 238 4.78 13.15 8.74
C LEU A 238 5.37 11.97 9.50
N SER A 239 5.37 10.77 8.90
CA SER A 239 5.92 9.56 9.52
C SER A 239 6.93 8.90 8.60
N PHE A 240 8.13 8.68 9.12
CA PHE A 240 9.23 8.05 8.41
C PHE A 240 9.79 6.88 9.22
N GLU A 241 9.76 5.69 8.62
CA GLU A 241 10.31 4.47 9.19
C GLU A 241 11.38 3.89 8.24
N PHE A 242 12.57 3.65 8.77
CA PHE A 242 13.70 3.14 8.02
C PHE A 242 14.46 2.09 8.81
N ASN A 243 14.50 0.88 8.28
CA ASN A 243 15.25 -0.24 8.81
C ASN A 243 16.26 -0.71 7.77
N ASN A 244 17.55 -0.53 8.09
CA ASN A 244 18.66 -1.00 7.26
C ASN A 244 19.85 -1.44 8.13
N LEU A 245 20.01 -2.76 8.23
CA LEU A 245 21.10 -3.40 8.97
C LEU A 245 22.47 -3.24 8.33
N ARG A 246 22.53 -2.90 7.04
CA ARG A 246 23.76 -2.85 6.25
C ARG A 246 24.12 -1.43 5.82
N LEU A 247 23.55 -0.43 6.48
CA LEU A 247 23.80 0.96 6.16
C LEU A 247 25.28 1.29 6.42
N GLN A 248 26.07 1.44 5.37
CA GLN A 248 27.50 1.76 5.48
C GLN A 248 27.75 3.23 5.86
N THR A 249 26.86 4.13 5.41
CA THR A 249 26.97 5.57 5.62
C THR A 249 25.63 6.19 5.99
N SER A 250 25.63 7.07 6.99
CA SER A 250 24.44 7.80 7.44
C SER A 250 24.12 9.03 6.58
N GLN A 251 24.93 9.33 5.55
CA GLN A 251 24.80 10.56 4.75
C GLN A 251 23.41 10.70 4.11
N SER A 252 22.86 9.61 3.57
CA SER A 252 21.51 9.60 3.01
C SER A 252 20.45 9.97 4.06
N LEU A 253 20.59 9.47 5.29
CA LEU A 253 19.69 9.82 6.39
C LEU A 253 19.85 11.27 6.84
N PHE A 254 21.07 11.82 6.86
CA PHE A 254 21.27 13.25 7.14
C PHE A 254 20.49 14.09 6.13
N THR A 255 20.67 13.83 4.83
CA THR A 255 19.94 14.56 3.78
C THR A 255 18.42 14.42 3.94
N VAL A 256 17.91 13.24 4.32
CA VAL A 256 16.47 13.05 4.59
C VAL A 256 16.01 13.91 5.77
N LEU A 257 16.74 13.91 6.89
CA LEU A 257 16.35 14.63 8.10
C LEU A 257 16.43 16.16 7.92
N GLU A 258 17.47 16.67 7.25
CA GLU A 258 17.61 18.11 6.96
C GLU A 258 16.47 18.65 6.11
N ASN A 259 16.05 17.88 5.11
CA ASN A 259 15.01 18.31 4.18
C ASN A 259 13.58 18.12 4.72
N ASN A 260 13.39 17.32 5.78
CA ASN A 260 12.06 16.96 6.28
C ASN A 260 11.86 17.29 7.77
N PRO A 261 12.08 18.54 8.21
CA PRO A 261 11.94 18.94 9.62
C PRO A 261 10.48 18.91 10.14
N GLN A 262 9.50 18.76 9.25
CA GLN A 262 8.07 18.63 9.60
C GLN A 262 7.68 17.25 10.16
N LEU A 263 8.60 16.28 10.14
CA LEU A 263 8.36 14.93 10.64
C LEU A 263 7.92 14.92 12.11
N ILE A 264 6.86 14.17 12.39
CA ILE A 264 6.27 13.99 13.72
C ILE A 264 6.64 12.63 14.30
N SER A 265 6.83 11.62 13.44
CA SER A 265 7.21 10.26 13.81
C SER A 265 8.46 9.84 13.04
N LEU A 266 9.50 9.43 13.78
CA LEU A 266 10.76 8.92 13.24
C LEU A 266 11.06 7.56 13.87
N LYS A 267 11.19 6.53 13.03
CA LYS A 267 11.51 5.16 13.45
C LYS A 267 12.72 4.67 12.70
N LEU A 268 13.82 4.43 13.40
CA LEU A 268 15.08 4.02 12.81
C LEU A 268 15.54 2.71 13.43
N SER A 269 15.81 1.71 12.61
CA SER A 269 16.41 0.45 13.02
C SER A 269 17.69 0.23 12.22
N LEU A 270 18.84 0.45 12.85
CA LEU A 270 20.14 0.46 12.17
C LEU A 270 21.05 -0.63 12.74
N GLY A 271 21.98 -1.10 11.90
CA GLY A 271 23.01 -2.05 12.32
C GLY A 271 24.18 -1.40 13.07
N ASP A 272 24.41 -0.10 12.86
CA ASP A 272 25.47 0.68 13.51
C ASP A 272 24.96 2.10 13.79
N TRP A 273 25.06 2.54 15.05
CA TRP A 273 24.64 3.86 15.50
C TRP A 273 25.82 4.78 15.74
N ARG A 274 25.86 5.90 15.01
CA ARG A 274 26.87 6.94 15.16
C ARG A 274 26.31 8.14 15.92
N SER A 275 27.11 8.71 16.81
CA SER A 275 26.73 9.88 17.63
C SER A 275 26.30 11.08 16.78
N GLU A 276 26.92 11.20 15.59
CA GLU A 276 26.68 12.22 14.59
C GLU A 276 25.22 12.19 14.12
N LEU A 277 24.63 11.00 13.91
CA LEU A 277 23.23 10.87 13.50
C LEU A 277 22.27 11.30 14.59
N VAL A 278 22.56 10.99 15.84
CA VAL A 278 21.73 11.44 16.97
C VAL A 278 21.77 12.94 17.12
N ASN A 279 22.97 13.53 17.07
CA ASN A 279 23.15 14.97 17.14
C ASN A 279 22.37 15.66 16.02
N HIS A 280 22.38 15.07 14.83
CA HIS A 280 21.66 15.57 13.67
C HIS A 280 20.13 15.47 13.82
N ILE A 281 19.62 14.34 14.33
CA ILE A 281 18.20 14.20 14.70
C ILE A 281 17.82 15.29 15.71
N ASN A 282 18.61 15.47 16.76
CA ASN A 282 18.36 16.47 17.80
C ASN A 282 18.39 17.91 17.28
N SER A 283 19.20 18.21 16.25
CA SER A 283 19.27 19.56 15.66
C SER A 283 18.16 19.86 14.65
N CYS A 284 17.70 18.86 13.89
CA CYS A 284 16.79 19.07 12.77
C CYS A 284 15.31 18.82 13.13
N MET A 285 15.04 17.96 14.11
CA MET A 285 13.71 17.34 14.31
C MET A 285 12.94 17.98 15.46
N ILE A 286 12.70 19.30 15.39
CA ILE A 286 12.06 20.08 16.47
C ILE A 286 10.58 19.73 16.73
N ASN A 287 9.90 19.11 15.75
CA ASN A 287 8.47 18.77 15.84
C ASN A 287 8.21 17.30 16.18
N LEU A 288 9.26 16.54 16.50
CA LEU A 288 9.16 15.12 16.72
C LEU A 288 8.35 14.80 17.98
N GLU A 289 7.30 14.01 17.82
CA GLU A 289 6.44 13.54 18.92
C GLU A 289 6.65 12.05 19.22
N GLU A 290 7.01 11.25 18.21
CA GLU A 290 7.31 9.83 18.33
C GLU A 290 8.71 9.54 17.80
N LEU A 291 9.58 9.02 18.67
CA LEU A 291 10.93 8.60 18.33
C LEU A 291 11.11 7.13 18.72
N LYS A 292 11.32 6.27 17.73
CA LYS A 292 11.76 4.90 17.95
C LYS A 292 13.14 4.72 17.36
N LEU A 293 14.07 4.29 18.20
CA LEU A 293 15.43 3.96 17.78
C LEU A 293 15.69 2.51 18.18
N CYS A 294 16.23 1.73 17.26
CA CYS A 294 16.54 0.32 17.47
C CYS A 294 17.93 0.01 16.94
N GLU A 295 18.74 -0.66 17.76
CA GLU A 295 20.03 -1.22 17.37
C GLU A 295 19.91 -2.74 17.33
N ILE A 296 20.22 -3.32 16.17
CA ILE A 296 19.99 -4.75 15.94
C ILE A 296 21.29 -5.56 16.10
N ILE A 297 22.46 -4.94 15.94
CA ILE A 297 23.77 -5.59 16.07
C ILE A 297 24.59 -4.77 17.07
N CYS A 298 25.01 -5.40 18.17
CA CYS A 298 25.83 -4.76 19.18
C CYS A 298 27.31 -4.96 18.82
N ASN A 299 27.97 -3.89 18.38
CA ASN A 299 29.42 -3.78 18.50
C ASN A 299 29.69 -3.01 19.79
N ASP A 300 30.63 -3.48 20.61
CA ASP A 300 31.01 -3.06 21.98
C ASP A 300 31.34 -1.55 22.17
N MET A 301 30.42 -0.66 21.78
CA MET A 301 30.60 0.79 21.78
C MET A 301 29.64 1.42 22.78
N ASN A 302 30.21 2.27 23.64
CA ASN A 302 29.46 3.15 24.52
C ASN A 302 28.75 4.22 23.69
N PHE A 303 27.57 3.89 23.16
CA PHE A 303 26.71 4.86 22.49
C PHE A 303 26.05 5.79 23.50
N PHE A 304 26.28 7.10 23.35
CA PHE A 304 25.67 8.13 24.19
C PHE A 304 24.82 9.07 23.34
N ALA A 305 23.52 9.10 23.59
CA ALA A 305 22.57 10.00 22.95
C ALA A 305 22.18 11.12 23.91
N LYS A 306 22.51 12.37 23.56
CA LYS A 306 22.11 13.56 24.32
C LYS A 306 21.18 14.44 23.50
N PHE A 307 19.93 14.56 23.95
CA PHE A 307 18.99 15.53 23.40
C PHE A 307 19.09 16.81 24.20
N THR A 308 19.57 17.87 23.56
CA THR A 308 19.80 19.18 24.20
C THR A 308 18.71 20.19 23.89
N GLN A 309 17.90 19.97 22.85
CA GLN A 309 16.81 20.87 22.50
C GLN A 309 15.52 20.46 23.22
N PRO A 310 14.64 21.41 23.58
CA PRO A 310 13.30 21.10 24.04
C PRO A 310 12.57 20.29 22.97
N THR A 311 12.31 19.02 23.25
CA THR A 311 11.63 18.14 22.30
C THR A 311 10.13 18.06 22.62
N LYS A 312 9.30 17.82 21.60
CA LYS A 312 7.87 17.51 21.77
C LYS A 312 7.63 16.00 21.92
N ILE A 313 8.68 15.22 22.21
CA ILE A 313 8.62 13.76 22.23
C ILE A 313 7.70 13.31 23.35
N LYS A 314 6.58 12.70 22.96
CA LYS A 314 5.58 12.07 23.84
C LYS A 314 5.82 10.57 23.95
N LYS A 315 6.39 9.98 22.90
CA LYS A 315 6.68 8.55 22.81
C LYS A 315 8.14 8.35 22.43
N LEU A 316 8.88 7.78 23.35
CA LEU A 316 10.27 7.39 23.14
C LEU A 316 10.36 5.89 23.32
N ASN A 317 10.75 5.17 22.27
CA ASN A 317 11.03 3.74 22.34
C ASN A 317 12.49 3.50 21.97
N LEU A 318 13.22 2.91 22.92
CA LEU A 318 14.61 2.57 22.73
C LEU A 318 14.84 1.06 22.86
N GLU A 319 15.17 0.40 21.75
CA GLU A 319 15.42 -1.05 21.68
C GLU A 319 16.90 -1.33 21.35
N TRP A 320 17.72 -1.62 22.37
CA TRP A 320 19.15 -1.94 22.23
C TRP A 320 19.43 -3.36 22.71
N VAL A 321 20.19 -4.12 21.94
CA VAL A 321 20.69 -5.42 22.38
C VAL A 321 21.90 -5.19 23.30
N GLY A 322 21.68 -5.17 24.62
CA GLY A 322 22.75 -5.19 25.64
C GLY A 322 22.88 -3.96 26.56
N PHE A 323 22.00 -2.96 26.47
CA PHE A 323 22.14 -1.73 27.28
C PHE A 323 21.36 -1.70 28.61
N LYS A 324 21.97 -1.05 29.60
CA LYS A 324 21.35 -0.48 30.81
C LYS A 324 21.09 1.01 30.56
N LEU A 325 19.82 1.45 30.59
CA LEU A 325 19.46 2.87 30.42
C LEU A 325 19.90 3.72 31.62
N LEU A 326 20.71 4.76 31.38
CA LEU A 326 20.88 5.91 32.27
C LEU A 326 20.23 7.12 31.60
N TYR A 327 19.02 7.47 32.04
CA TYR A 327 18.29 8.64 31.55
C TYR A 327 18.28 9.74 32.62
N GLN A 328 18.69 10.96 32.24
CA GLN A 328 18.43 12.18 32.99
C GLN A 328 17.71 13.17 32.07
N PHE A 329 16.45 13.48 32.39
CA PHE A 329 15.80 14.67 31.84
C PHE A 329 16.26 15.87 32.67
N ALA A 330 16.96 16.80 32.04
CA ALA A 330 17.07 18.15 32.59
C ALA A 330 15.76 18.86 32.23
N THR A 331 14.92 19.09 33.25
CA THR A 331 13.70 19.90 33.16
C THR A 331 14.02 21.37 32.97
#